data_AF-A0A948YC35-F1
#
_entry.id   AF-A0A948YC35-F1
#
_cell.length_a   1.000
_cell.length_b   1.000
_cell.length_c   1.000
_cell.angle_alpha   90.00
_cell.angle_beta   90.00
_cell.angle_gamma   90.00
#
_symmetry.space_group_name_H-M   'P 1'
#
loop_
_entity.id
_entity.type
_entity.pdbx_description
1 polymer ?
#
loop_
_entity_poly.entity_id
_entity_poly.type
_entity_poly.pdbx_seq_one_letter_code
_entity_poly.pdbx_strand_id
1 'polypeptide(L)'
;MKISAGQNNASHVQDFSGVKNLYTEKLSLDEAKELKEQIVQNANAFTFQAASVQSNLLKLDDKFTKAYDEFQSFLNDVGYGGKPIAELSKDEAAALVSEDGMFGIKQTSQRIADFVINGAGGDESKLRAGREGMLLGFKQAEEMWGGKLPEISQITMQKATEIVDMAMNDLGFSIFNKEA
;
A
#
# COMPACT_ATOMS: atom_id res chain seq x y z
N MET A 1 -41.10 -60.69 -12.30
CA MET A 1 -40.78 -60.72 -10.86
C MET A 1 -41.55 -59.60 -10.17
N LYS A 2 -42.24 -59.96 -9.08
CA LYS A 2 -42.72 -59.21 -7.90
C LYS A 2 -43.03 -57.70 -7.96
N ILE A 3 -44.23 -57.40 -7.48
CA ILE A 3 -44.88 -56.13 -7.10
C ILE A 3 -44.17 -55.48 -5.89
N SER A 4 -44.17 -54.14 -5.79
CA SER A 4 -44.45 -53.30 -4.58
C SER A 4 -43.87 -51.90 -4.79
N ALA A 5 -44.68 -50.88 -5.13
CA ALA A 5 -45.44 -49.99 -4.25
C ALA A 5 -44.54 -49.07 -3.39
N GLY A 6 -44.70 -47.76 -3.61
CA GLY A 6 -44.12 -46.73 -2.76
C GLY A 6 -44.87 -46.55 -1.45
N GLN A 7 -44.44 -45.50 -0.74
CA GLN A 7 -45.00 -44.89 0.46
C GLN A 7 -44.57 -45.46 1.82
N ASN A 8 -43.91 -44.56 2.55
CA ASN A 8 -44.28 -44.09 3.88
C ASN A 8 -44.26 -45.13 5.01
N ASN A 9 -43.10 -45.28 5.64
CA ASN A 9 -43.04 -45.74 7.02
C ASN A 9 -43.53 -44.62 7.93
N ALA A 10 -44.72 -44.82 8.49
CA ALA A 10 -45.19 -44.12 9.66
C ALA A 10 -44.39 -44.56 10.91
N SER A 11 -44.50 -43.71 11.94
CA SER A 11 -44.33 -43.99 13.36
C SER A 11 -42.90 -44.16 13.91
N HIS A 12 -42.36 -43.05 14.43
CA HIS A 12 -42.07 -43.00 15.87
C HIS A 12 -42.18 -41.54 16.38
N VAL A 13 -43.21 -41.30 17.18
CA VAL A 13 -43.34 -40.08 18.00
C VAL A 13 -42.28 -40.19 19.09
N GLN A 14 -41.24 -39.37 19.05
CA GLN A 14 -40.41 -39.12 20.24
C GLN A 14 -40.92 -37.87 20.94
N ASP A 15 -41.76 -38.17 21.93
CA ASP A 15 -41.92 -37.51 23.22
C ASP A 15 -41.10 -36.23 23.44
N PHE A 16 -41.82 -35.12 23.61
CA PHE A 16 -41.31 -33.80 24.00
C PHE A 16 -41.00 -33.74 25.51
N SER A 17 -40.11 -34.60 26.01
CA SER A 17 -39.73 -34.62 27.44
C SER A 17 -38.32 -34.07 27.74
N GLY A 18 -37.69 -33.37 26.79
CA GLY A 18 -36.31 -32.87 26.91
C GLY A 18 -36.13 -31.35 27.11
N VAL A 19 -37.17 -30.52 26.99
CA VAL A 19 -37.01 -29.07 27.22
C VAL A 19 -37.11 -28.82 28.72
N LYS A 20 -35.95 -28.74 29.40
CA LYS A 20 -35.87 -28.25 30.77
C LYS A 20 -36.25 -26.76 30.79
N ASN A 21 -37.37 -26.47 31.45
CA ASN A 21 -37.86 -25.11 31.66
C ASN A 21 -37.00 -24.43 32.74
N LEU A 22 -36.55 -23.20 32.47
CA LEU A 22 -35.63 -22.39 33.29
C LEU A 22 -36.13 -21.94 34.67
N TYR A 23 -37.13 -22.60 35.29
CA TYR A 23 -37.84 -22.02 36.44
C TYR A 23 -37.94 -22.89 37.71
N THR A 24 -37.20 -24.00 37.88
CA THR A 24 -37.33 -24.80 39.12
C THR A 24 -36.05 -25.39 39.76
N GLU A 25 -34.84 -25.10 39.29
CA GLU A 25 -33.62 -25.41 40.07
C GLU A 25 -32.94 -24.11 40.48
N LYS A 26 -32.89 -23.85 41.80
CA LYS A 26 -32.04 -22.78 42.34
C LYS A 26 -30.60 -23.16 42.02
N LEU A 27 -29.85 -22.30 41.33
CA LEU A 27 -28.40 -22.49 41.17
C LEU A 27 -27.79 -22.86 42.52
N SER A 28 -27.04 -23.96 42.56
CA SER A 28 -26.31 -24.31 43.78
C SER A 28 -25.27 -23.22 44.07
N LEU A 29 -24.92 -23.06 45.35
CA LEU A 29 -23.95 -22.04 45.78
C LEU A 29 -22.58 -22.21 45.09
N ASP A 30 -22.26 -23.42 44.65
CA ASP A 30 -21.01 -23.76 43.99
C ASP A 30 -21.06 -23.45 42.49
N GLU A 31 -22.17 -23.75 41.79
CA GLU A 31 -22.38 -23.33 40.40
C GLU A 31 -22.41 -21.80 40.26
N ALA A 32 -22.98 -21.08 41.24
CA ALA A 32 -22.98 -19.62 41.25
C ALA A 32 -21.57 -19.02 41.45
N LYS A 33 -20.69 -19.70 42.21
CA LYS A 33 -19.29 -19.30 42.39
C LYS A 33 -18.49 -19.54 41.11
N GLU A 34 -18.62 -20.72 40.50
CA GLU A 34 -17.94 -21.04 39.24
C GLU A 34 -18.39 -20.10 38.12
N LEU A 35 -19.69 -19.79 38.03
CA LEU A 35 -20.20 -18.84 37.04
C LEU A 35 -19.62 -17.43 37.27
N LYS A 36 -19.49 -17.00 38.53
CA LYS A 36 -18.87 -15.71 38.88
C LYS A 36 -17.39 -15.68 38.51
N GLU A 37 -16.66 -16.76 38.77
CA GLU A 37 -15.24 -16.89 38.40
C GLU A 37 -15.07 -16.89 36.87
N GLN A 38 -15.91 -17.61 36.13
CA GLN A 38 -15.92 -17.59 34.67
C GLN A 38 -16.25 -16.21 34.12
N ILE A 39 -17.24 -15.50 34.69
CA ILE A 39 -17.57 -14.13 34.27
C ILE A 39 -16.39 -13.19 34.51
N VAL A 40 -15.69 -13.31 35.64
CA VAL A 40 -14.51 -12.48 35.95
C VAL A 40 -13.34 -12.80 35.02
N GLN A 41 -13.06 -14.07 34.75
CA GLN A 41 -12.01 -14.49 33.82
C GLN A 41 -12.32 -14.03 32.38
N ASN A 42 -13.56 -14.21 31.92
CA ASN A 42 -14.01 -13.76 30.61
C ASN A 42 -13.98 -12.22 30.51
N ALA A 43 -14.35 -11.50 31.55
CA ALA A 43 -14.24 -10.04 31.61
C ALA A 43 -12.79 -9.56 31.54
N ASN A 44 -11.87 -10.23 32.24
CA ASN A 44 -10.44 -9.91 32.20
C ASN A 44 -9.84 -10.21 30.81
N ALA A 45 -10.21 -11.34 30.19
CA ALA A 45 -9.79 -11.70 28.83
C ALA A 45 -10.33 -10.71 27.78
N PHE A 46 -11.61 -10.34 27.88
CA PHE A 46 -12.24 -9.34 27.02
C PHE A 46 -11.60 -7.96 27.20
N THR A 47 -11.26 -7.57 28.44
CA THR A 47 -10.58 -6.30 28.73
C THR A 47 -9.17 -6.27 28.12
N PHE A 48 -8.41 -7.37 28.22
CA PHE A 48 -7.10 -7.51 27.57
C PHE A 48 -7.19 -7.50 26.04
N GLN A 49 -8.19 -8.16 25.48
CA GLN A 49 -8.44 -8.17 24.03
C GLN A 49 -8.87 -6.77 23.53
N ALA A 50 -9.72 -6.05 24.27
CA ALA A 50 -10.12 -4.69 23.96
C ALA A 50 -8.94 -3.70 24.02
N ALA A 51 -8.07 -3.84 25.03
CA ALA A 51 -6.86 -3.03 25.16
C ALA A 51 -5.87 -3.28 24.01
N SER A 52 -5.69 -4.53 23.59
CA SER A 52 -4.81 -4.86 22.45
C SER A 52 -5.36 -4.34 21.11
N VAL A 53 -6.69 -4.38 20.90
CA VAL A 53 -7.34 -3.82 19.71
C VAL A 53 -7.23 -2.28 19.68
N GLN A 54 -7.43 -1.59 20.80
CA GLN A 54 -7.18 -0.14 20.91
C GLN A 54 -5.72 0.22 20.63
N SER A 55 -4.76 -0.58 21.12
CA SER A 55 -3.33 -0.34 20.89
C SER A 55 -2.93 -0.45 19.41
N ASN A 56 -3.56 -1.35 18.65
CA ASN A 56 -3.30 -1.51 17.22
C ASN A 56 -4.01 -0.44 16.39
N LEU A 57 -5.15 0.07 16.85
CA LEU A 57 -5.87 1.18 16.23
C LEU A 57 -5.17 2.52 16.44
N LEU A 58 -4.60 2.77 17.63
CA LEU A 58 -3.79 3.96 17.92
C LEU A 58 -2.44 3.97 17.19
N LYS A 59 -1.83 2.79 16.95
CA LYS A 59 -0.59 2.66 16.15
C LYS A 59 -0.78 2.91 14.65
N LEU A 60 -2.00 2.83 14.14
CA LEU A 60 -2.30 3.19 12.76
C LEU A 60 -2.14 4.71 12.59
N ASP A 61 -2.60 5.52 13.55
CA ASP A 61 -2.50 6.98 13.51
C ASP A 61 -1.04 7.46 13.47
N ASP A 62 -0.18 6.88 14.31
CA ASP A 62 1.26 7.20 14.34
C ASP A 62 2.00 6.81 13.05
N LYS A 63 1.65 5.68 12.43
CA LYS A 63 2.30 5.21 11.19
C LYS A 63 1.83 6.01 9.97
N PHE A 64 0.54 6.31 9.89
CA PHE A 64 -0.01 7.12 8.80
C PHE A 64 0.51 8.56 8.87
N THR A 65 0.56 9.16 10.07
CA THR A 65 1.10 10.51 10.25
C THR A 65 2.56 10.59 9.83
N LYS A 66 3.39 9.62 10.24
CA LYS A 66 4.80 9.56 9.79
C LYS A 66 4.94 9.40 8.28
N ALA A 67 4.18 8.49 7.67
CA ALA A 67 4.22 8.29 6.22
C ALA A 67 3.77 9.55 5.46
N TYR A 68 2.79 10.28 6.00
CA TYR A 68 2.35 11.55 5.44
C TYR A 68 3.45 12.62 5.55
N ASP A 69 4.07 12.77 6.72
CA ASP A 69 5.15 13.75 6.94
C ASP A 69 6.38 13.45 6.06
N GLU A 70 6.74 12.16 5.92
CA GLU A 70 7.79 11.70 5.00
C GLU A 70 7.44 12.02 3.54
N PHE A 71 6.19 11.79 3.14
CA PHE A 71 5.72 12.12 1.79
C PHE A 71 5.73 13.65 1.53
N GLN A 72 5.30 14.46 2.50
CA GLN A 72 5.38 15.92 2.39
C GLN A 72 6.83 16.40 2.30
N SER A 73 7.73 15.81 3.09
CA SER A 73 9.16 16.12 3.03
C SER A 73 9.73 15.77 1.66
N PHE A 74 9.41 14.58 1.14
CA PHE A 74 9.77 14.17 -0.22
C PHE A 74 9.25 15.14 -1.28
N LEU A 75 7.99 15.56 -1.20
CA LEU A 75 7.42 16.53 -2.14
C LEU A 75 8.19 17.85 -2.14
N ASN A 76 8.57 18.34 -0.96
CA ASN A 76 9.41 19.53 -0.84
C ASN A 76 10.80 19.32 -1.45
N ASP A 77 11.43 18.17 -1.20
CA ASP A 77 12.77 17.84 -1.71
C ASP A 77 12.79 17.76 -3.25
N VAL A 78 11.72 17.25 -3.87
CA VAL A 78 11.59 17.25 -5.33
C VAL A 78 11.15 18.60 -5.90
N GLY A 79 10.91 19.60 -5.05
CA GLY A 79 10.63 20.99 -5.43
C GLY A 79 9.15 21.40 -5.40
N TYR A 80 8.25 20.59 -4.84
CA TYR A 80 6.83 20.90 -4.69
C TYR A 80 6.50 21.38 -3.26
N GLY A 81 6.48 22.70 -3.07
CA GLY A 81 5.99 23.35 -1.84
C GLY A 81 4.54 23.85 -1.96
N GLY A 82 3.75 23.26 -2.86
CA GLY A 82 2.37 23.67 -3.11
C GLY A 82 1.37 23.16 -2.07
N LYS A 83 0.08 23.39 -2.34
CA LYS A 83 -1.00 22.90 -1.46
C LYS A 83 -1.03 21.37 -1.42
N PRO A 84 -1.49 20.75 -0.31
CA PRO A 84 -1.82 19.33 -0.30
C PRO A 84 -2.78 18.98 -1.44
N ILE A 85 -2.63 17.78 -2.01
CA ILE A 85 -3.46 17.34 -3.16
C ILE A 85 -4.96 17.43 -2.86
N ALA A 86 -5.36 17.18 -1.60
CA ALA A 86 -6.75 17.25 -1.15
C ALA A 86 -7.35 18.66 -1.20
N GLU A 87 -6.52 19.70 -1.24
CA GLU A 87 -6.92 21.11 -1.26
C GLU A 87 -6.82 21.74 -2.65
N LEU A 88 -6.35 20.98 -3.65
CA LEU A 88 -6.24 21.46 -5.03
C LEU A 88 -7.62 21.51 -5.70
N SER A 89 -7.91 22.63 -6.35
CA SER A 89 -8.97 22.68 -7.36
C SER A 89 -8.60 21.85 -8.60
N LYS A 90 -9.59 21.53 -9.42
CA LYS A 90 -9.37 20.79 -10.68
C LYS A 90 -8.41 21.53 -11.61
N ASP A 91 -8.50 22.84 -11.68
CA ASP A 91 -7.67 23.66 -12.55
C ASP A 91 -6.23 23.73 -12.04
N GLU A 92 -6.03 23.85 -10.72
CA GLU A 92 -4.69 23.78 -10.11
C GLU A 92 -4.05 22.41 -10.34
N ALA A 93 -4.79 21.32 -10.14
CA ALA A 93 -4.31 19.97 -10.39
C ALA A 93 -3.95 19.76 -11.89
N ALA A 94 -4.80 20.24 -12.81
CA ALA A 94 -4.54 20.18 -14.24
C ALA A 94 -3.30 20.98 -14.64
N ALA A 95 -3.10 22.16 -14.05
CA ALA A 95 -1.90 22.96 -14.27
C ALA A 95 -0.62 22.24 -13.79
N LEU A 96 -0.67 21.56 -12.65
CA LEU A 96 0.47 20.82 -12.11
C LEU A 96 0.90 19.64 -12.99
N VAL A 97 -0.05 18.96 -13.65
CA VAL A 97 0.23 17.82 -14.54
C VAL A 97 0.32 18.19 -16.02
N SER A 98 0.14 19.48 -16.36
CA SER A 98 0.34 19.99 -17.71
C SER A 98 1.79 19.77 -18.17
N GLU A 99 2.06 19.91 -19.48
CA GLU A 99 3.40 19.63 -20.03
C GLU A 99 4.53 20.40 -19.34
N ASP A 100 4.29 21.68 -19.03
CA ASP A 100 5.23 22.55 -18.30
C ASP A 100 4.95 22.59 -16.78
N GLY A 101 3.93 21.88 -16.31
CA GLY A 101 3.57 21.77 -14.90
C GLY A 101 4.63 21.05 -14.06
N MET A 102 4.59 21.23 -12.74
CA MET A 102 5.55 20.62 -11.83
C MET A 102 5.68 19.11 -12.05
N PHE A 103 4.56 18.39 -12.17
CA PHE A 103 4.52 16.94 -12.40
C PHE A 103 4.34 16.57 -13.88
N GLY A 104 4.49 17.55 -14.78
CA GLY A 104 4.52 17.33 -16.22
C GLY A 104 5.71 16.49 -16.66
N ILE A 105 5.60 15.91 -17.86
CA ILE A 105 6.65 15.07 -18.45
C ILE A 105 7.97 15.84 -18.51
N LYS A 106 7.96 17.07 -19.05
CA LYS A 106 9.17 17.87 -19.29
C LYS A 106 9.91 18.20 -17.99
N GLN A 107 9.19 18.67 -16.98
CA GLN A 107 9.80 19.03 -15.70
C GLN A 107 10.25 17.81 -14.91
N THR A 108 9.47 16.73 -14.93
CA THR A 108 9.82 15.49 -14.23
C THR A 108 11.04 14.82 -14.87
N SER A 109 11.09 14.73 -16.20
CA SER A 109 12.27 14.19 -16.90
C SER A 109 13.53 15.02 -16.63
N GLN A 110 13.40 16.35 -16.61
CA GLN A 110 14.52 17.24 -16.31
C GLN A 110 15.04 17.01 -14.88
N ARG A 111 14.17 16.95 -13.87
CA ARG A 111 14.60 16.70 -12.48
C ARG A 111 15.32 15.36 -12.31
N ILE A 112 14.83 14.31 -12.97
CA ILE A 112 15.48 12.99 -12.94
C ILE A 112 16.88 13.08 -13.59
N ALA A 113 16.98 13.70 -14.76
CA ALA A 113 18.26 13.87 -15.44
C ALA A 113 19.23 14.75 -14.65
N ASP A 114 18.76 15.87 -14.09
CA ASP A 114 19.55 16.79 -13.27
C ASP A 114 20.12 16.11 -12.04
N PHE A 115 19.37 15.20 -11.40
CA PHE A 115 19.89 14.40 -10.29
C PHE A 115 21.14 13.61 -10.71
N VAL A 116 21.10 12.97 -11.88
CA VAL A 116 22.24 12.22 -12.43
C VAL A 116 23.37 13.15 -12.84
N ILE A 117 23.08 14.20 -13.60
CA ILE A 117 24.07 15.13 -14.16
C ILE A 117 24.81 15.86 -13.03
N ASN A 118 24.07 16.42 -12.07
CA ASN A 118 24.65 17.13 -10.93
C ASN A 118 25.41 16.16 -10.02
N GLY A 119 24.88 14.96 -9.78
CA GLY A 119 25.55 13.93 -8.97
C GLY A 119 26.85 13.42 -9.59
N ALA A 120 26.91 13.37 -10.92
CA ALA A 120 28.11 12.95 -11.65
C ALA A 120 29.19 14.02 -11.71
N GLY A 121 28.82 15.31 -11.73
CA GLY A 121 29.77 16.43 -11.71
C GLY A 121 30.72 16.44 -12.92
N GLY A 122 30.25 15.99 -14.08
CA GLY A 122 31.03 15.92 -15.32
C GLY A 122 31.90 14.66 -15.48
N ASP A 123 31.87 13.73 -14.52
CA ASP A 123 32.59 12.45 -14.61
C ASP A 123 31.85 11.43 -15.49
N GLU A 124 32.52 10.91 -16.53
CA GLU A 124 31.93 9.96 -17.48
C GLU A 124 31.44 8.68 -16.79
N SER A 125 32.25 8.11 -15.89
CA SER A 125 31.91 6.86 -15.23
C SER A 125 30.67 7.00 -14.36
N LYS A 126 30.55 8.13 -13.65
CA LYS A 126 29.36 8.45 -12.84
C LYS A 126 28.13 8.76 -13.69
N LEU A 127 28.29 9.46 -14.82
CA LEU A 127 27.17 9.70 -15.76
C LEU A 127 26.60 8.37 -16.29
N ARG A 128 27.48 7.46 -16.72
CA ARG A 128 27.09 6.11 -17.15
C ARG A 128 26.40 5.32 -16.04
N ALA A 129 27.01 5.29 -14.85
CA ALA A 129 26.44 4.59 -13.70
C ALA A 129 25.08 5.17 -13.27
N GLY A 130 24.93 6.50 -13.28
CA GLY A 130 23.67 7.16 -12.97
C GLY A 130 22.60 6.89 -14.02
N ARG A 131 22.96 6.91 -15.30
CA ARG A 131 22.06 6.54 -16.41
C ARG A 131 21.58 5.10 -16.30
N GLU A 132 22.49 4.16 -16.06
CA GLU A 132 22.15 2.74 -15.85
C GLU A 132 21.31 2.53 -14.59
N GLY A 133 21.65 3.21 -13.50
CA GLY A 133 20.90 3.20 -12.25
C GLY A 133 19.46 3.69 -12.41
N MET A 134 19.25 4.75 -13.19
CA MET A 134 17.93 5.26 -13.55
C MET A 134 17.08 4.20 -14.28
N LEU A 135 17.64 3.57 -15.31
CA LEU A 135 16.95 2.52 -16.07
C LEU A 135 16.65 1.28 -15.22
N LEU A 136 17.60 0.89 -14.36
CA LEU A 136 17.43 -0.22 -13.43
C LEU A 136 16.32 0.07 -12.41
N GLY A 137 16.33 1.26 -11.79
CA GLY A 137 15.30 1.67 -10.83
C GLY A 137 13.92 1.74 -11.46
N PHE A 138 13.83 2.20 -12.72
CA PHE A 138 12.57 2.20 -13.47
C PHE A 138 12.03 0.78 -13.70
N LYS A 139 12.91 -0.16 -14.09
CA LYS A 139 12.52 -1.57 -14.24
C LYS A 139 12.05 -2.19 -12.91
N GLN A 140 12.72 -1.88 -11.80
CA GLN A 140 12.28 -2.32 -10.48
C GLN A 140 10.89 -1.75 -10.13
N ALA A 141 10.63 -0.50 -10.50
CA ALA A 141 9.31 0.11 -10.33
C ALA A 141 8.24 -0.59 -11.18
N GLU A 142 8.54 -1.03 -12.41
CA GLU A 142 7.64 -1.88 -13.21
C GLU A 142 7.33 -3.21 -12.52
N GLU A 143 8.36 -3.88 -11.99
CA GLU A 143 8.18 -5.14 -11.26
C GLU A 143 7.28 -4.96 -10.03
N MET A 144 7.50 -3.89 -9.26
CA MET A 144 6.66 -3.53 -8.10
C MET A 144 5.24 -3.13 -8.50
N TRP A 145 5.06 -2.52 -9.68
CA TRP A 145 3.76 -2.16 -10.23
C TRP A 145 2.95 -3.37 -10.71
N GLY A 146 3.61 -4.52 -10.93
CA GLY A 146 2.98 -5.74 -11.43
C GLY A 146 2.97 -5.86 -12.95
N GLY A 147 3.85 -5.13 -13.65
CA GLY A 147 3.94 -5.13 -15.10
C GLY A 147 4.48 -3.82 -15.64
N LYS A 148 4.21 -3.51 -16.90
CA LYS A 148 4.66 -2.24 -17.49
C LYS A 148 4.01 -1.05 -16.78
N LEU A 149 4.83 -0.04 -16.48
CA LEU A 149 4.32 1.24 -16.03
C LEU A 149 3.50 1.92 -17.15
N PRO A 150 2.56 2.81 -16.79
CA PRO A 150 1.77 3.55 -17.78
C PRO A 150 2.64 4.30 -18.79
N GLU A 151 2.08 4.55 -19.99
CA GLU A 151 2.78 5.18 -21.11
C GLU A 151 3.44 6.52 -20.73
N ILE A 152 2.77 7.35 -19.92
CA ILE A 152 3.33 8.62 -19.43
C ILE A 152 4.67 8.44 -18.70
N SER A 153 4.80 7.37 -17.90
CA SER A 153 6.02 7.05 -17.17
C SER A 153 7.14 6.63 -18.13
N GLN A 154 6.80 5.86 -19.17
CA GLN A 154 7.75 5.43 -20.21
C GLN A 154 8.28 6.64 -20.97
N ILE A 155 7.40 7.54 -21.42
CA ILE A 155 7.77 8.76 -22.14
C ILE A 155 8.65 9.65 -21.25
N THR A 156 8.31 9.79 -19.97
CA THR A 156 9.10 10.59 -19.02
C THR A 156 10.50 10.02 -18.84
N MET A 157 10.62 8.70 -18.69
CA MET A 157 11.90 8.01 -18.52
C MET A 157 12.76 8.07 -19.79
N GLN A 158 12.13 7.93 -20.97
CA GLN A 158 12.81 8.10 -22.25
C GLN A 158 13.41 9.50 -22.36
N LYS A 159 12.61 10.56 -22.12
CA LYS A 159 13.11 11.94 -22.18
C LYS A 159 14.22 12.20 -21.17
N ALA A 160 14.12 11.65 -19.96
CA ALA A 160 15.17 11.79 -18.95
C ALA A 160 16.50 11.16 -19.43
N THR A 161 16.41 9.97 -20.04
CA THR A 161 17.56 9.27 -20.62
C THR A 161 18.19 10.07 -21.76
N GLU A 162 17.37 10.62 -22.65
CA GLU A 162 17.82 11.49 -23.75
C GLU A 162 18.55 12.74 -23.23
N ILE A 163 18.07 13.36 -22.14
CA ILE A 163 18.74 14.53 -21.53
C ILE A 163 20.12 14.16 -20.98
N VAL A 164 20.24 13.01 -20.30
CA VAL A 164 21.54 12.52 -19.80
C VAL A 164 22.48 12.18 -20.95
N ASP A 165 21.97 11.55 -22.02
CA ASP A 165 22.75 11.21 -23.22
C ASP A 165 23.27 12.46 -23.93
N MET A 166 22.44 13.51 -24.05
CA MET A 166 22.87 14.80 -24.57
C MET A 166 23.97 15.42 -23.68
N ALA A 167 23.81 15.40 -22.36
CA ALA A 167 24.83 15.93 -21.45
C ALA A 167 26.17 15.16 -21.55
N MET A 168 26.13 13.83 -21.72
CA MET A 168 27.33 13.03 -21.98
C MET A 168 27.98 13.40 -23.31
N ASN A 169 27.19 13.54 -24.37
CA ASN A 169 27.68 13.92 -25.69
C ASN A 169 28.30 15.34 -25.70
N ASP A 170 27.69 16.29 -25.00
CA ASP A 170 28.20 17.67 -24.88
C ASP A 170 29.54 17.74 -24.16
N LEU A 171 29.80 16.81 -23.25
CA LEU A 171 31.09 16.63 -22.58
C LEU A 171 32.11 15.83 -23.45
N GLY A 172 31.71 15.40 -24.64
CA GLY A 172 32.55 14.66 -25.59
C GLY A 172 32.59 13.15 -25.34
N PHE A 173 31.69 12.61 -24.53
CA PHE A 173 31.60 11.18 -24.26
C PHE A 173 30.71 10.46 -25.28
N SER A 174 31.07 9.22 -25.62
CA SER A 174 30.25 8.37 -26.48
C SER A 174 28.97 7.94 -25.76
N ILE A 175 27.80 8.14 -26.36
CA ILE A 175 26.52 7.64 -25.81
C ILE A 175 26.41 6.10 -25.87
N PHE A 176 27.18 5.46 -26.76
CA PHE A 176 27.28 4.01 -26.77
C PHE A 176 28.14 3.56 -25.59
N ASN A 177 27.59 2.67 -24.77
CA ASN A 177 28.39 1.93 -23.81
C ASN A 177 29.44 1.14 -24.59
N LYS A 178 30.72 1.40 -24.35
CA LYS A 178 31.77 0.48 -24.80
C LYS A 178 31.53 -0.82 -24.04
N GLU A 179 31.15 -1.86 -24.77
CA GLU A 179 31.03 -3.20 -24.20
C GLU A 179 32.32 -3.53 -23.46
N ALA A 180 32.19 -3.99 -22.21
CA ALA A 180 33.29 -4.48 -21.39
C ALA A 180 33.80 -5.83 -21.89
#